data_AF-A0A7R9DPR3-F1
#
_entry.id   AF-A0A7R9DPR3-F1
#
_cell.length_a   1.000
_cell.length_b   1.000
_cell.length_c   1.000
_cell.angle_alpha   90.00
_cell.angle_beta   90.00
_cell.angle_gamma   90.00
#
_symmetry.space_group_name_H-M   'P 1'
#
loop_
_entity.id
_entity.type
_entity.pdbx_description
1 polymer ?
#
loop_
_entity_poly.entity_id
_entity_poly.type
_entity_poly.pdbx_seq_one_letter_code
_entity_poly.pdbx_strand_id
1 'polypeptide(L)'
;MVCASFVVAVVVWITVHFGAHLNLLNINVLALKAPHGLQSFFGDHAALSGGSNRLPRSIRAIPAQLLDVEEEVLQDSVNFGEGVVSRLGRLEVNLASSDVKVSSGSPVHGQLIDSYPDLKALEQGKHALVAVKASLFLAQNTCQRYGLDDDQCGQFVTSMKLNSTQLGSKCTPQDGPSFSCVLSTKYRSLDGSCNNPSHYSWGKAFTGYRRVIFPHYGDGVQEPRKPVQGRALPSARKVSTSMTQNGSTAHSELTLAVMQWGQFVEHDLVHTPVSKMSE
;
A
#
# COMPACT_ATOMS: atom_id res chain seq x y z
N MET A 1 15.44 40.35 -13.39
CA MET A 1 14.80 39.43 -12.40
C MET A 1 13.54 38.73 -12.94
N VAL A 2 13.43 38.45 -14.24
CA VAL A 2 12.21 37.82 -14.83
C VAL A 2 12.50 36.43 -15.44
N CYS A 3 13.76 36.09 -15.72
CA CYS A 3 14.12 34.77 -16.27
C CYS A 3 14.11 33.62 -15.24
N ALA A 4 14.32 33.90 -13.95
CA ALA A 4 14.38 32.86 -12.92
C ALA A 4 13.00 32.22 -12.63
N SER A 5 11.92 33.01 -12.65
CA SER A 5 10.57 32.50 -12.39
C SER A 5 10.04 31.61 -13.51
N PHE A 6 10.47 31.83 -14.76
CA PHE A 6 10.03 30.99 -15.87
C PHE A 6 10.67 29.60 -15.83
N VAL A 7 11.94 29.51 -15.44
CA VAL A 7 12.66 28.23 -15.31
C VAL A 7 12.07 27.38 -14.17
N VAL A 8 11.76 28.01 -13.03
CA VAL A 8 11.14 27.28 -11.90
C VAL A 8 9.73 26.81 -12.27
N ALA A 9 8.94 27.64 -12.95
CA ALA A 9 7.60 27.25 -13.40
C ALA A 9 7.64 26.10 -14.42
N VAL A 10 8.59 26.10 -15.35
CA VAL A 10 8.76 25.04 -16.35
C VAL A 10 9.27 23.74 -15.70
N VAL A 11 10.19 23.82 -14.75
CA VAL A 11 10.67 22.62 -14.02
C VAL A 11 9.54 22.01 -13.19
N VAL A 12 8.78 22.82 -12.46
CA VAL A 12 7.61 22.35 -11.70
C VAL A 12 6.55 21.76 -12.65
N TRP A 13 6.28 22.42 -13.78
CA TRP A 13 5.34 21.93 -14.80
C TRP A 13 5.78 20.58 -15.38
N ILE A 14 7.06 20.42 -15.71
CA ILE A 14 7.62 19.17 -16.26
C ILE A 14 7.57 18.06 -15.20
N THR A 15 7.92 18.35 -13.94
CA THR A 15 7.86 17.35 -12.86
C THR A 15 6.45 16.89 -12.53
N VAL A 16 5.46 17.77 -12.67
CA VAL A 16 4.06 17.46 -12.36
C VAL A 16 3.36 16.77 -13.53
N HIS A 17 3.71 17.06 -14.78
CA HIS A 17 3.08 16.44 -15.96
C HIS A 17 3.79 15.16 -16.46
N PHE A 18 5.09 14.99 -16.26
CA PHE A 18 5.88 13.86 -16.80
C PHE A 18 6.47 12.95 -15.72
N GLY A 19 5.79 12.82 -14.57
CA GLY A 19 6.17 11.90 -13.50
C GLY A 19 6.14 10.42 -13.93
N ALA A 20 7.14 9.98 -14.69
CA ALA A 20 7.48 8.57 -14.94
C ALA A 20 8.80 8.33 -15.71
N HIS A 21 9.58 9.33 -16.15
CA HIS A 21 10.78 9.08 -16.98
C HIS A 21 12.10 9.69 -16.50
N LEU A 22 12.21 10.06 -15.22
CA LEU A 22 13.53 10.34 -14.63
C LEU A 22 14.16 9.03 -14.16
N ASN A 23 15.17 8.57 -14.90
CA ASN A 23 16.15 7.59 -14.43
C ASN A 23 16.78 8.10 -13.13
N LEU A 24 16.27 7.65 -11.99
CA LEU A 24 16.79 7.91 -10.64
C LEU A 24 18.03 7.04 -10.36
N LEU A 25 19.05 7.16 -11.22
CA LEU A 25 20.39 6.64 -10.93
C LEU A 25 21.28 7.86 -10.65
N ASN A 26 21.72 7.99 -9.40
CA ASN A 26 22.58 9.05 -8.84
C ASN A 26 21.89 10.26 -8.20
N ILE A 27 20.97 10.02 -7.26
CA ILE A 27 20.86 10.94 -6.11
C ILE A 27 21.85 10.47 -5.06
N ASN A 28 22.96 11.20 -4.91
CA ASN A 28 23.80 11.10 -3.71
C ASN A 28 22.99 11.62 -2.53
N VAL A 29 22.30 10.71 -1.83
CA VAL A 29 21.71 11.00 -0.53
C VAL A 29 22.89 11.22 0.42
N LEU A 30 23.26 12.49 0.64
CA LEU A 30 24.13 12.88 1.73
C LEU A 30 23.53 12.30 3.01
N ALA A 31 24.21 11.28 3.52
CA ALA A 31 23.76 10.48 4.65
C ALA A 31 23.48 11.37 5.85
N LEU A 32 22.21 11.49 6.23
CA LEU A 32 21.81 11.94 7.56
C LEU A 32 22.47 11.01 8.58
N LYS A 33 23.55 11.46 9.20
CA LYS A 33 24.29 10.71 10.20
C LYS A 33 23.35 10.45 11.39
N ALA A 34 23.02 9.19 11.64
CA ALA A 34 22.12 8.82 12.72
C ALA A 34 22.64 9.32 14.08
N PRO A 35 21.77 9.79 14.99
CA PRO A 35 22.15 10.24 16.33
C PRO A 35 22.95 9.17 17.08
N HIS A 36 23.88 9.57 17.96
CA HIS A 36 24.81 8.67 18.65
C HIS A 36 24.15 7.49 19.38
N GLY A 37 22.91 7.64 19.89
CA GLY A 37 22.16 6.54 20.52
C GLY A 37 21.74 5.43 19.54
N LEU A 38 21.60 5.74 18.25
CA LEU A 38 21.26 4.77 17.19
C LEU A 38 22.47 4.18 16.49
N GLN A 39 23.65 4.80 16.64
CA GLN A 39 24.88 4.25 16.07
C GLN A 39 25.24 2.88 16.66
N SER A 40 24.82 2.58 17.91
CA SER A 40 24.94 1.23 18.48
C SER A 40 23.97 0.22 17.83
N PHE A 41 22.76 0.65 17.50
CA PHE A 41 21.77 -0.15 16.77
C PHE A 41 22.18 -0.43 15.32
N PHE A 42 22.80 0.55 14.66
CA PHE A 42 23.34 0.40 13.30
C PHE A 42 24.77 -0.18 13.26
N GLY A 43 25.52 -0.11 14.35
CA GLY A 43 26.90 -0.63 14.45
C GLY A 43 26.95 -2.16 14.41
N ASP A 44 25.95 -2.82 14.98
CA ASP A 44 25.71 -4.27 14.79
C ASP A 44 25.12 -4.60 13.40
N HIS A 45 24.84 -3.58 12.59
CA HIS A 45 24.42 -3.70 11.18
C HIS A 45 25.53 -3.27 10.22
N ALA A 46 26.80 -3.42 10.64
CA ALA A 46 27.99 -3.31 9.79
C ALA A 46 28.03 -4.29 8.58
N ALA A 47 26.90 -4.87 8.18
CA ALA A 47 26.69 -5.44 6.86
C ALA A 47 26.37 -4.38 5.77
N LEU A 48 26.23 -3.10 6.14
CA LEU A 48 26.04 -1.99 5.18
C LEU A 48 27.34 -1.22 4.84
N SER A 49 28.47 -1.56 5.48
CA SER A 49 29.81 -0.98 5.17
C SER A 49 30.81 -2.01 4.63
N GLY A 50 30.47 -3.30 4.65
CA GLY A 50 31.21 -4.31 3.89
C GLY A 50 30.46 -4.55 2.60
N GLY A 51 31.17 -4.51 1.46
CA GLY A 51 30.66 -4.97 0.18
C GLY A 51 30.23 -6.44 0.26
N SER A 52 29.04 -6.68 0.79
CA SER A 52 28.34 -7.93 0.62
C SER A 52 27.82 -7.90 -0.81
N ASN A 53 28.53 -8.56 -1.71
CA ASN A 53 28.08 -8.96 -3.04
C ASN A 53 26.85 -9.91 -2.98
N ARG A 54 25.96 -9.75 -2.00
CA ARG A 54 24.62 -10.32 -2.07
C ARG A 54 23.80 -9.31 -2.85
N LEU A 55 23.76 -9.55 -4.16
CA LEU A 55 22.68 -9.14 -5.05
C LEU A 55 21.34 -9.14 -4.29
N PRO A 56 20.37 -8.27 -4.65
CA PRO A 56 19.00 -8.41 -4.15
C PRO A 56 18.65 -9.88 -4.25
N ARG A 57 18.23 -10.52 -3.13
CA ARG A 57 17.96 -11.97 -3.06
C ARG A 57 17.36 -12.37 -4.39
N SER A 58 18.15 -13.10 -5.19
CA SER A 58 17.78 -13.42 -6.57
C SER A 58 16.34 -13.86 -6.54
N ILE A 59 15.49 -13.24 -7.37
CA ILE A 59 14.15 -13.74 -7.67
C ILE A 59 14.38 -15.20 -8.07
N ARG A 60 14.19 -16.12 -7.12
CA ARG A 60 14.38 -17.55 -7.38
C ARG A 60 13.15 -17.96 -8.16
N ALA A 61 13.36 -18.51 -9.35
CA ALA A 61 12.28 -18.97 -10.21
C ALA A 61 11.34 -19.86 -9.39
N ILE A 62 10.03 -19.57 -9.51
CA ILE A 62 8.99 -20.41 -8.93
C ILE A 62 9.12 -21.81 -9.54
N PRO A 63 9.09 -22.89 -8.73
CA PRO A 63 9.20 -24.25 -9.25
C PRO A 63 8.13 -24.51 -10.32
N ALA A 64 8.51 -25.16 -11.44
CA ALA A 64 7.57 -25.43 -12.53
C ALA A 64 6.39 -26.32 -12.11
N GLN A 65 6.54 -27.15 -11.07
CA GLN A 65 5.44 -27.95 -10.49
C GLN A 65 4.37 -27.11 -9.77
N LEU A 66 4.62 -25.82 -9.52
CA LEU A 66 3.68 -24.89 -8.89
C LEU A 66 2.81 -24.15 -9.91
N LEU A 67 3.09 -24.31 -11.21
CA LEU A 67 2.39 -23.61 -12.29
C LEU A 67 0.99 -24.17 -12.59
N ASP A 68 0.69 -25.39 -12.12
CA ASP A 68 -0.64 -26.01 -12.16
C ASP A 68 -1.26 -26.02 -10.76
N VAL A 69 -1.44 -24.84 -10.16
CA VAL A 69 -2.50 -24.74 -9.16
C VAL A 69 -3.81 -24.86 -9.91
N GLU A 70 -4.47 -25.99 -9.70
CA GLU A 70 -5.76 -26.30 -10.29
C GLU A 70 -6.75 -25.17 -9.97
N GLU A 71 -7.55 -24.79 -10.96
CA GLU A 71 -8.56 -23.74 -10.87
C GLU A 71 -9.49 -23.95 -9.65
N GLU A 72 -9.69 -25.21 -9.28
CA GLU A 72 -10.38 -25.64 -8.06
C GLU A 72 -9.76 -25.07 -6.78
N VAL A 73 -8.44 -25.20 -6.58
CA VAL A 73 -7.76 -24.71 -5.36
C VAL A 73 -7.86 -23.19 -5.26
N LEU A 74 -7.79 -22.49 -6.39
CA LEU A 74 -7.97 -21.04 -6.44
C LEU A 74 -9.41 -20.64 -6.08
N GLN A 75 -10.41 -21.35 -6.61
CA GLN A 75 -11.81 -21.10 -6.30
C GLN A 75 -12.11 -21.40 -4.82
N ASP A 76 -11.58 -22.49 -4.27
CA ASP A 76 -11.70 -22.84 -2.85
C ASP A 76 -11.09 -21.79 -1.95
N SER A 77 -9.93 -21.24 -2.34
CA SER A 77 -9.28 -20.14 -1.63
C SER A 77 -10.19 -18.91 -1.57
N VAL A 78 -10.84 -18.55 -2.68
CA VAL A 78 -11.80 -17.44 -2.74
C VAL A 78 -13.03 -17.72 -1.88
N ASN A 79 -13.62 -18.92 -1.98
CA ASN A 79 -14.77 -19.35 -1.17
C ASN A 79 -14.45 -19.29 0.34
N PHE A 80 -13.25 -19.71 0.73
CA PHE A 80 -12.77 -19.59 2.10
C PHE A 80 -12.71 -18.12 2.54
N GLY A 81 -12.14 -17.25 1.70
CA GLY A 81 -12.06 -15.81 1.96
C GLY A 81 -13.43 -15.17 2.16
N GLU A 82 -14.39 -15.46 1.28
CA GLU A 82 -15.78 -15.03 1.38
C GLU A 82 -16.44 -15.52 2.68
N GLY A 83 -16.23 -16.80 3.02
CA GLY A 83 -16.75 -17.39 4.24
C GLY A 83 -16.17 -16.76 5.53
N VAL A 84 -14.92 -16.31 5.51
CA VAL A 84 -14.31 -15.58 6.64
C VAL A 84 -14.91 -14.18 6.74
N VAL A 85 -14.99 -13.44 5.64
CA VAL A 85 -15.53 -12.07 5.63
C VAL A 85 -17.02 -12.04 5.97
N SER A 86 -17.80 -13.00 5.47
CA SER A 86 -19.21 -13.17 5.85
C SER A 86 -19.39 -13.41 7.34
N ARG A 87 -18.52 -14.22 7.96
CA ARG A 87 -18.52 -14.45 9.40
C ARG A 87 -18.18 -13.19 10.20
N LEU A 88 -17.23 -12.39 9.72
CA LEU A 88 -16.91 -11.09 10.32
C LEU A 88 -18.12 -10.15 10.28
N GLY A 89 -18.78 -10.03 9.13
CA GLY A 89 -19.99 -9.20 9.01
C GLY A 89 -21.13 -9.67 9.94
N ARG A 90 -21.33 -10.99 10.08
CA ARG A 90 -22.30 -11.51 11.05
C ARG A 90 -21.93 -11.18 12.50
N LEU A 91 -20.63 -11.19 12.84
CA LEU A 91 -20.15 -10.82 14.16
C LEU A 91 -20.39 -9.33 14.43
N GLU A 92 -20.15 -8.46 13.46
CA GLU A 92 -20.45 -7.01 13.54
C GLU A 92 -21.94 -6.77 13.84
N VAL A 93 -22.83 -7.42 13.09
CA VAL A 93 -24.29 -7.35 13.31
C VAL A 93 -24.67 -7.83 14.72
N ASN A 94 -24.05 -8.91 15.20
CA ASN A 94 -24.30 -9.44 16.55
C ASN A 94 -23.82 -8.49 17.66
N LEU A 95 -22.67 -7.83 17.46
CA LEU A 95 -22.18 -6.81 18.39
C LEU A 95 -23.13 -5.61 18.41
N ALA A 96 -23.55 -5.15 17.24
CA ALA A 96 -24.52 -4.06 17.12
C ALA A 96 -25.88 -4.40 17.73
N SER A 97 -26.36 -5.63 17.61
CA SER A 97 -27.64 -6.08 18.20
C SER A 97 -27.53 -6.31 19.72
N SER A 98 -26.33 -6.56 20.24
CA SER A 98 -26.05 -6.68 21.68
C SER A 98 -25.76 -5.34 22.36
N ASP A 99 -26.11 -4.23 21.70
CA ASP A 99 -25.86 -2.85 22.16
C ASP A 99 -24.37 -2.54 22.43
N VAL A 100 -23.45 -3.29 21.80
CA VAL A 100 -22.01 -3.01 21.82
C VAL A 100 -21.72 -1.97 20.74
N LYS A 101 -22.16 -0.74 21.01
CA LYS A 101 -21.97 0.41 20.13
C LYS A 101 -21.11 1.47 20.79
N VAL A 102 -20.51 2.31 19.97
CA VAL A 102 -19.77 3.48 20.46
C VAL A 102 -20.78 4.46 21.08
N SER A 103 -20.55 4.84 22.34
CA SER A 103 -21.43 5.77 23.06
C SER A 103 -21.47 7.13 22.35
N SER A 104 -22.68 7.60 22.02
CA SER A 104 -22.89 8.91 21.37
C SER A 104 -22.30 10.04 22.22
N GLY A 105 -21.67 11.01 21.56
CA GLY A 105 -20.99 12.14 22.21
C GLY A 105 -19.64 11.82 22.85
N SER A 106 -19.19 10.56 22.86
CA SER A 106 -17.83 10.23 23.33
C SER A 106 -16.76 10.66 22.30
N PRO A 107 -15.49 10.85 22.72
CA PRO A 107 -14.39 11.08 21.77
C PRO A 107 -14.26 9.96 20.72
N VAL A 108 -14.58 8.73 21.10
CA VAL A 108 -14.58 7.57 20.19
C VAL A 108 -15.68 7.71 19.13
N HIS A 109 -16.84 8.28 19.48
CA HIS A 109 -17.91 8.56 18.51
C HIS A 109 -17.46 9.60 17.47
N GLY A 110 -16.77 10.65 17.91
CA GLY A 110 -16.16 11.62 16.98
C GLY A 110 -15.14 10.97 16.04
N GLN A 111 -14.27 10.11 16.57
CA GLN A 111 -13.32 9.35 15.76
C GLN A 111 -14.02 8.40 14.77
N LEU A 112 -15.12 7.76 15.18
CA LEU A 112 -15.90 6.88 14.31
C LEU A 112 -16.48 7.65 13.13
N ILE A 113 -17.04 8.84 13.35
CA ILE A 113 -17.58 9.70 12.28
C ILE A 113 -16.46 10.17 11.34
N ASP A 114 -15.33 10.60 11.89
CA ASP A 114 -14.18 11.07 11.10
C ASP A 114 -13.56 9.97 10.24
N SER A 115 -13.50 8.74 10.76
CA SER A 115 -12.94 7.57 10.06
C SER A 115 -13.97 6.77 9.26
N TYR A 116 -15.21 7.26 9.14
CA TYR A 116 -16.26 6.53 8.46
C TYR A 116 -15.98 6.49 6.95
N PRO A 117 -15.86 5.29 6.33
CA PRO A 117 -15.50 5.18 4.93
C PRO A 117 -16.67 5.55 4.02
N ASP A 118 -16.36 6.10 2.84
CA ASP A 118 -17.34 6.18 1.75
C ASP A 118 -17.84 4.77 1.36
N LEU A 119 -19.10 4.66 0.94
CA LEU A 119 -19.72 3.36 0.62
C LEU A 119 -18.94 2.60 -0.46
N LYS A 120 -18.39 3.30 -1.46
CA LYS A 120 -17.57 2.69 -2.51
C LYS A 120 -16.24 2.18 -1.95
N ALA A 121 -15.60 2.94 -1.06
CA ALA A 121 -14.39 2.49 -0.36
C ALA A 121 -14.67 1.28 0.53
N LEU A 122 -15.81 1.26 1.22
CA LEU A 122 -16.22 0.14 2.05
C LEU A 122 -16.43 -1.14 1.22
N GLU A 123 -17.13 -1.06 0.09
CA GLU A 123 -17.32 -2.20 -0.81
C GLU A 123 -15.98 -2.74 -1.35
N GLN A 124 -15.10 -1.85 -1.82
CA GLN A 124 -13.77 -2.24 -2.27
C GLN A 124 -12.92 -2.85 -1.15
N GLY A 125 -13.03 -2.31 0.08
CA GLY A 125 -12.38 -2.84 1.26
C GLY A 125 -12.83 -4.27 1.58
N LYS A 126 -14.12 -4.58 1.43
CA LYS A 126 -14.66 -5.94 1.60
C LYS A 126 -14.08 -6.90 0.56
N HIS A 127 -14.05 -6.51 -0.71
CA HIS A 127 -13.43 -7.32 -1.77
C HIS A 127 -11.93 -7.53 -1.56
N ALA A 128 -11.21 -6.49 -1.15
CA ALA A 128 -9.79 -6.58 -0.81
C ALA A 128 -9.54 -7.51 0.38
N LEU A 129 -10.41 -7.48 1.40
CA LEU A 129 -10.31 -8.37 2.55
C LEU A 129 -10.51 -9.83 2.13
N VAL A 130 -11.50 -10.12 1.27
CA VAL A 130 -11.67 -11.46 0.68
C VAL A 130 -10.40 -11.90 -0.06
N ALA A 131 -9.84 -11.03 -0.91
CA ALA A 131 -8.60 -11.30 -1.65
C ALA A 131 -7.43 -11.65 -0.71
N VAL A 132 -7.27 -10.90 0.38
CA VAL A 132 -6.22 -11.14 1.38
C VAL A 132 -6.44 -12.47 2.11
N LYS A 133 -7.68 -12.79 2.51
CA LYS A 133 -7.97 -14.07 3.19
C LYS A 133 -7.82 -15.28 2.26
N ALA A 134 -8.21 -15.15 1.00
CA ALA A 134 -7.97 -16.15 -0.03
C ALA A 134 -6.46 -16.35 -0.27
N SER A 135 -5.71 -15.26 -0.36
CA SER A 135 -4.25 -15.28 -0.52
C SER A 135 -3.55 -16.00 0.63
N LEU A 136 -3.96 -15.75 1.87
CA LEU A 136 -3.44 -16.45 3.04
C LEU A 136 -3.73 -17.96 3.00
N PHE A 137 -4.95 -18.33 2.62
CA PHE A 137 -5.33 -19.74 2.51
C PHE A 137 -4.53 -20.45 1.41
N LEU A 138 -4.41 -19.83 0.24
CA LEU A 138 -3.61 -20.34 -0.87
C LEU A 138 -2.14 -20.48 -0.49
N ALA A 139 -1.57 -19.46 0.16
CA ALA A 139 -0.19 -19.49 0.65
C ALA A 139 0.04 -20.65 1.63
N GLN A 140 -0.88 -20.83 2.58
CA GLN A 140 -0.81 -21.89 3.57
C GLN A 140 -0.93 -23.29 2.96
N ASN A 141 -1.85 -23.48 2.00
CA ASN A 141 -2.12 -24.79 1.39
C ASN A 141 -1.05 -25.19 0.37
N THR A 142 -0.54 -24.23 -0.38
CA THR A 142 0.38 -24.46 -1.51
C THR A 142 1.83 -24.20 -1.11
N CYS A 143 2.19 -22.99 -0.69
CA CYS A 143 3.59 -22.60 -0.53
C CYS A 143 4.32 -23.42 0.53
N GLN A 144 3.69 -23.70 1.67
CA GLN A 144 4.31 -24.49 2.73
C GLN A 144 4.62 -25.92 2.29
N ARG A 145 3.73 -26.53 1.49
CA ARG A 145 3.92 -27.89 0.97
C ARG A 145 5.15 -28.01 0.08
N TYR A 146 5.47 -26.95 -0.66
CA TYR A 146 6.60 -26.90 -1.58
C TYR A 146 7.84 -26.22 -0.98
N GLY A 147 7.79 -25.82 0.30
CA GLY A 147 8.92 -25.23 1.02
C GLY A 147 9.36 -23.86 0.49
N LEU A 148 8.43 -23.08 -0.05
CA LEU A 148 8.72 -21.69 -0.48
C LEU A 148 8.91 -20.80 0.74
N ASP A 149 9.85 -19.86 0.65
CA ASP A 149 9.93 -18.77 1.62
C ASP A 149 8.77 -17.77 1.44
N ASP A 150 8.55 -16.91 2.44
CA ASP A 150 7.44 -15.95 2.45
C ASP A 150 7.47 -14.99 1.26
N ASP A 151 8.67 -14.54 0.84
CA ASP A 151 8.84 -13.62 -0.29
C ASP A 151 8.49 -14.32 -1.61
N GLN A 152 8.98 -15.55 -1.81
CA GLN A 152 8.68 -16.40 -2.96
C GLN A 152 7.19 -16.73 -3.01
N CYS A 153 6.58 -17.03 -1.86
CA CYS A 153 5.16 -17.31 -1.76
C CYS A 153 4.32 -16.08 -2.13
N GLY A 154 4.67 -14.90 -1.62
CA GLY A 154 4.00 -13.65 -1.99
C GLY A 154 4.05 -13.41 -3.51
N GLN A 155 5.21 -13.64 -4.14
CA GLN A 155 5.36 -13.50 -5.60
C GLN A 155 4.49 -14.50 -6.34
N PHE A 156 4.47 -15.74 -5.87
CA PHE A 156 3.63 -16.79 -6.43
C PHE A 156 2.14 -16.43 -6.35
N VAL A 157 1.63 -16.06 -5.18
CA VAL A 157 0.22 -15.67 -5.00
C VAL A 157 -0.15 -14.48 -5.88
N THR A 158 0.74 -13.48 -5.99
CA THR A 158 0.50 -12.29 -6.84
C THR A 158 0.48 -12.62 -8.34
N SER A 159 1.10 -13.73 -8.76
CA SER A 159 1.12 -14.15 -10.16
C SER A 159 -0.16 -14.87 -10.61
N MET A 160 -1.05 -15.23 -9.69
CA MET A 160 -2.29 -15.96 -9.98
C MET A 160 -3.30 -15.08 -10.72
N LYS A 161 -3.93 -15.63 -11.75
CA LYS A 161 -5.01 -14.95 -12.49
C LYS A 161 -6.35 -15.27 -11.85
N LEU A 162 -7.11 -14.25 -11.45
CA LEU A 162 -8.40 -14.41 -10.77
C LEU A 162 -9.60 -14.52 -11.73
N ASN A 163 -9.38 -14.51 -13.05
CA ASN A 163 -10.45 -14.38 -14.06
C ASN A 163 -11.54 -15.48 -13.96
N SER A 164 -11.16 -16.69 -13.55
CA SER A 164 -12.06 -17.82 -13.33
C SER A 164 -12.89 -17.75 -12.06
N THR A 165 -12.56 -16.83 -11.15
CA THR A 165 -13.17 -16.75 -9.83
C THR A 165 -14.17 -15.61 -9.72
N GLN A 166 -15.03 -15.68 -8.69
CA GLN A 166 -15.95 -14.60 -8.33
C GLN A 166 -15.24 -13.25 -8.10
N LEU A 167 -13.99 -13.30 -7.62
CA LEU A 167 -13.17 -12.13 -7.34
C LEU A 167 -12.57 -11.50 -8.61
N GLY A 168 -12.50 -12.24 -9.73
CA GLY A 168 -11.93 -11.77 -10.99
C GLY A 168 -12.54 -10.45 -11.45
N SER A 169 -13.87 -10.40 -11.57
CA SER A 169 -14.61 -9.18 -11.96
C SER A 169 -14.46 -8.01 -10.99
N LYS A 170 -14.17 -8.30 -9.71
CA LYS A 170 -14.04 -7.29 -8.64
C LYS A 170 -12.62 -6.73 -8.54
N CYS A 171 -11.62 -7.52 -8.93
CA CYS A 171 -10.20 -7.16 -8.93
C CYS A 171 -9.67 -6.76 -10.31
N THR A 172 -10.45 -6.93 -11.39
CA THR A 172 -10.07 -6.47 -12.73
C THR A 172 -9.78 -4.97 -12.74
N PRO A 173 -8.75 -4.51 -13.46
CA PRO A 173 -8.57 -3.10 -13.74
C PRO A 173 -9.89 -2.53 -14.28
N GLN A 174 -10.30 -1.35 -13.81
CA GLN A 174 -11.55 -0.69 -14.23
C GLN A 174 -11.46 -0.12 -15.66
N ASP A 175 -10.76 -0.83 -16.53
CA ASP A 175 -10.55 -0.62 -17.97
C ASP A 175 -11.21 -1.74 -18.80
N GLY A 176 -12.10 -2.52 -18.17
CA GLY A 176 -12.79 -3.61 -18.83
C GLY A 176 -13.67 -3.15 -19.99
N PRO A 177 -14.08 -4.08 -20.88
CA PRO A 177 -14.83 -3.77 -22.10
C PRO A 177 -16.18 -3.07 -21.87
N SER A 178 -16.69 -3.04 -20.64
CA SER A 178 -17.91 -2.31 -20.28
C SER A 178 -17.68 -0.82 -19.94
N PHE A 179 -16.43 -0.36 -19.85
CA PHE A 179 -16.10 1.03 -19.53
C PHE A 179 -15.83 1.82 -20.82
N SER A 180 -16.83 2.59 -21.27
CA SER A 180 -16.71 3.47 -22.44
C SER A 180 -16.39 4.90 -22.00
N CYS A 181 -15.21 5.38 -22.38
CA CYS A 181 -14.80 6.76 -22.15
C CYS A 181 -15.18 7.65 -23.33
N VAL A 182 -15.87 8.76 -23.04
CA VAL A 182 -16.04 9.83 -24.03
C VAL A 182 -14.80 10.73 -23.97
N LEU A 183 -13.81 10.41 -24.82
CA LEU A 183 -12.53 11.12 -24.89
C LEU A 183 -12.63 12.56 -25.45
N SER A 184 -13.81 12.99 -25.88
CA SER A 184 -14.07 14.34 -26.43
C SER A 184 -14.51 15.37 -25.38
N THR A 185 -14.55 15.01 -24.10
CA THR A 185 -14.94 15.96 -23.04
C THR A 185 -13.82 16.97 -22.78
N LYS A 186 -14.19 18.24 -22.56
CA LYS A 186 -13.24 19.34 -22.30
C LYS A 186 -12.66 19.32 -20.88
N TYR A 187 -13.36 18.69 -19.93
CA TYR A 187 -13.08 18.77 -18.50
C TYR A 187 -12.68 17.41 -17.95
N ARG A 188 -11.91 17.43 -16.87
CA ARG A 188 -11.51 16.21 -16.15
C ARG A 188 -12.73 15.58 -15.49
N SER A 189 -12.76 14.25 -15.45
CA SER A 189 -13.68 13.52 -14.58
C SER A 189 -13.34 13.80 -13.12
N LEU A 190 -14.36 13.75 -12.25
CA LEU A 190 -14.18 13.98 -10.81
C LEU A 190 -13.32 12.90 -10.15
N ASP A 191 -13.35 11.68 -10.69
CA ASP A 191 -12.61 10.54 -10.14
C ASP A 191 -11.29 10.27 -10.88
N GLY A 192 -10.90 11.10 -11.84
CA GLY A 192 -9.66 10.94 -12.61
C GLY A 192 -9.70 9.89 -13.74
N SER A 193 -10.84 9.22 -13.95
CA SER A 193 -11.02 8.29 -15.06
C SER A 193 -10.89 8.96 -16.45
N CYS A 194 -10.53 8.16 -17.46
CA CYS A 194 -10.37 8.60 -18.86
C CYS A 194 -9.26 9.63 -19.10
N ASN A 195 -8.39 9.91 -18.12
CA ASN A 195 -7.27 10.85 -18.28
C ASN A 195 -6.20 10.29 -19.25
N ASN A 196 -5.92 8.98 -19.18
CA ASN A 196 -5.06 8.29 -20.12
C ASN A 196 -5.92 7.53 -21.15
N PRO A 197 -5.78 7.80 -22.47
CA PRO A 197 -6.63 7.21 -23.51
C PRO A 197 -6.32 5.74 -23.81
N SER A 198 -5.17 5.23 -23.37
CA SER A 198 -4.80 3.81 -23.51
C SER A 198 -5.16 2.99 -22.27
N HIS A 199 -5.23 3.65 -21.10
CA HIS A 199 -5.51 3.03 -19.80
C HIS A 199 -6.39 3.93 -18.96
N TYR A 200 -7.70 3.82 -19.12
CA TYR A 200 -8.67 4.76 -18.56
C TYR A 200 -8.71 4.83 -17.02
N SER A 201 -8.18 3.83 -16.32
CA SER A 201 -8.16 3.70 -14.87
C SER A 201 -6.89 4.25 -14.22
N TRP A 202 -5.87 4.63 -15.00
CA TRP A 202 -4.62 5.15 -14.46
C TRP A 202 -4.83 6.50 -13.78
N GLY A 203 -4.50 6.56 -12.49
CA GLY A 203 -4.70 7.76 -11.66
C GLY A 203 -6.14 7.96 -11.21
N LYS A 204 -7.03 6.99 -11.44
CA LYS A 204 -8.41 7.02 -10.97
C LYS A 204 -8.46 6.84 -9.44
N ALA A 205 -9.28 7.63 -8.77
CA ALA A 205 -9.58 7.47 -7.34
C ALA A 205 -10.21 6.10 -7.05
N PHE A 206 -10.13 5.64 -5.80
CA PHE A 206 -10.60 4.31 -5.38
C PHE A 206 -9.91 3.18 -6.14
N THR A 207 -8.60 3.28 -6.30
CA THR A 207 -7.75 2.22 -6.84
C THR A 207 -6.56 1.97 -5.92
N GLY A 208 -6.01 0.74 -5.94
CA GLY A 208 -4.85 0.40 -5.14
C GLY A 208 -3.59 1.12 -5.63
N TYR A 209 -2.70 1.49 -4.71
CA TYR A 209 -1.42 2.09 -5.07
C TYR A 209 -0.60 1.18 -5.99
N ARG A 210 0.00 1.78 -7.02
CA ARG A 210 1.00 1.10 -7.84
C ARG A 210 2.24 0.84 -7.01
N ARG A 211 2.68 -0.41 -6.97
CA ARG A 211 3.92 -0.81 -6.29
C ARG A 211 5.11 -0.63 -7.22
N VAL A 212 6.10 0.16 -6.81
CA VAL A 212 7.38 0.34 -7.54
C VAL A 212 8.32 -0.85 -7.30
N ILE A 213 8.24 -1.44 -6.12
CA ILE A 213 8.98 -2.64 -5.71
C ILE A 213 8.02 -3.68 -5.14
N PHE A 214 8.41 -4.95 -5.16
CA PHE A 214 7.63 -6.03 -4.57
C PHE A 214 7.45 -5.81 -3.05
N PRO A 215 6.24 -6.04 -2.47
CA PRO A 215 6.03 -5.94 -1.03
C PRO A 215 6.94 -6.90 -0.24
N HIS A 216 7.26 -6.53 0.99
CA HIS A 216 8.00 -7.40 1.90
C HIS A 216 7.23 -7.53 3.22
N TYR A 217 6.33 -8.51 3.24
CA TYR A 217 5.50 -8.88 4.39
C TYR A 217 6.12 -10.05 5.17
N GLY A 218 5.80 -10.16 6.46
CA GLY A 218 6.31 -11.24 7.33
C GLY A 218 5.71 -12.62 7.06
N ASP A 219 4.70 -12.70 6.20
CA ASP A 219 4.00 -13.91 5.74
C ASP A 219 3.84 -13.91 4.21
N GLY A 220 4.49 -12.98 3.51
CA GLY A 220 4.35 -12.79 2.06
C GLY A 220 3.06 -12.12 1.59
N VAL A 221 2.07 -11.88 2.48
CA VAL A 221 0.72 -11.46 2.10
C VAL A 221 0.26 -10.17 2.81
N GLN A 222 0.17 -10.17 4.15
CA GLN A 222 -0.40 -9.03 4.90
C GLN A 222 0.28 -8.73 6.23
N GLU A 223 1.02 -9.67 6.82
CA GLU A 223 1.63 -9.47 8.13
C GLU A 223 2.76 -8.43 8.05
N PRO A 224 2.84 -7.48 9.01
CA PRO A 224 3.98 -6.58 9.09
C PRO A 224 5.31 -7.33 9.04
N ARG A 225 6.31 -6.70 8.41
CA ARG A 225 7.63 -7.28 8.22
C ARG A 225 8.19 -7.88 9.51
N LYS A 226 8.68 -9.11 9.41
CA LYS A 226 9.44 -9.80 10.45
C LYS A 226 10.95 -9.56 10.33
N PRO A 227 11.71 -9.74 11.42
CA PRO A 227 13.15 -9.64 11.37
C PRO A 227 13.80 -10.77 10.56
N VAL A 228 14.82 -10.44 9.77
CA VAL A 228 15.49 -11.39 8.85
C VAL A 228 16.53 -12.27 9.56
N GLN A 229 16.96 -11.91 10.79
CA GLN A 229 18.11 -12.53 11.47
C GLN A 229 17.91 -12.68 13.00
N GLY A 230 16.68 -13.00 13.44
CA GLY A 230 16.41 -13.40 14.83
C GLY A 230 16.39 -12.29 15.88
N ARG A 231 16.73 -11.03 15.52
CA ARG A 231 16.58 -9.87 16.42
C ARG A 231 15.28 -9.12 16.11
N ALA A 232 14.38 -9.01 17.09
CA ALA A 232 13.12 -8.28 16.92
C ALA A 232 13.33 -6.86 16.37
N LEU A 233 12.46 -6.41 15.47
CA LEU A 233 12.45 -5.03 15.01
C LEU A 233 12.12 -4.10 16.18
N PRO A 234 12.78 -2.94 16.31
CA PRO A 234 12.45 -1.99 17.36
C PRO A 234 11.01 -1.48 17.17
N SER A 235 10.31 -1.24 18.28
CA SER A 235 8.98 -0.63 18.20
C SER A 235 9.07 0.76 17.57
N ALA A 236 8.05 1.15 16.81
CA ALA A 236 7.98 2.48 16.19
C ALA A 236 8.16 3.62 17.22
N ARG A 237 7.63 3.42 18.45
CA ARG A 237 7.79 4.38 19.55
C ARG A 237 9.25 4.50 20.02
N LYS A 238 9.97 3.38 20.12
CA LYS A 238 11.40 3.39 20.49
C LYS A 238 12.21 4.12 19.42
N VAL A 239 11.96 3.85 18.15
CA VAL A 239 12.62 4.56 17.04
C VAL A 239 12.34 6.07 17.13
N SER A 240 11.07 6.46 17.19
CA SER A 240 10.67 7.87 17.31
C SER A 240 11.34 8.57 18.49
N THR A 241 11.27 8.02 19.70
CA THR A 241 11.87 8.63 20.89
C THR A 241 13.41 8.68 20.86
N SER A 242 14.05 7.75 20.14
CA SER A 242 15.50 7.75 19.97
C SER A 242 16.01 8.70 18.87
N MET A 243 15.17 9.02 17.87
CA MET A 243 15.52 9.87 16.74
C MET A 243 15.11 11.32 16.93
N THR A 244 13.95 11.54 17.56
CA THR A 244 13.38 12.88 17.70
C THR A 244 14.03 13.60 18.86
N GLN A 245 14.63 14.76 18.56
CA GLN A 245 15.04 15.70 19.59
C GLN A 245 13.87 16.65 19.88
N ASN A 246 13.59 16.89 21.15
CA ASN A 246 12.61 17.91 21.53
C ASN A 246 13.26 19.28 21.32
N GLY A 247 12.85 19.98 20.27
CA GLY A 247 13.32 21.32 19.96
C GLY A 247 12.31 22.06 19.09
N SER A 248 12.13 23.36 19.34
CA SER A 248 11.32 24.25 18.51
C SER A 248 12.25 25.26 17.86
N THR A 249 12.90 24.85 16.78
CA THR A 249 13.80 25.71 16.02
C THR A 249 13.10 26.14 14.74
N ALA A 250 12.79 27.42 14.62
CA ALA A 250 12.22 27.98 13.40
C ALA A 250 13.24 27.94 12.25
N HIS A 251 12.76 27.70 11.04
CA HIS A 251 13.59 27.79 9.84
C HIS A 251 13.82 29.26 9.49
N SER A 252 15.07 29.66 9.24
CA SER A 252 15.43 31.07 8.97
C SER A 252 14.93 31.58 7.61
N GLU A 253 14.78 30.68 6.64
CA GLU A 253 14.48 31.04 5.24
C GLU A 253 13.11 30.56 4.73
N LEU A 254 12.41 29.73 5.50
CA LEU A 254 11.15 29.11 5.05
C LEU A 254 10.03 29.55 5.98
N THR A 255 8.94 30.02 5.38
CA THR A 255 7.72 30.33 6.12
C THR A 255 6.93 29.06 6.40
N LEU A 256 6.02 29.13 7.36
CA LEU A 256 5.09 28.02 7.67
C LEU A 256 4.24 27.60 6.46
N ALA A 257 4.07 28.49 5.48
CA ALA A 257 3.33 28.20 4.25
C ALA A 257 3.91 27.00 3.47
N VAL A 258 5.22 26.74 3.56
CA VAL A 258 5.84 25.60 2.87
C VAL A 258 5.34 24.27 3.44
N MET A 259 5.24 24.17 4.77
CA MET A 259 4.68 22.98 5.44
C MET A 259 3.20 22.80 5.05
N GLN A 260 2.42 23.89 5.15
CA GLN A 260 0.99 23.84 4.87
C GLN A 260 0.69 23.50 3.41
N TRP A 261 1.47 24.04 2.47
CA TRP A 261 1.36 23.72 1.06
C TRP A 261 1.71 22.26 0.77
N GLY A 262 2.72 21.72 1.46
CA GLY A 262 3.07 20.30 1.38
C GLY A 262 1.89 19.39 1.75
N GLN A 263 1.21 19.68 2.86
CA GLN A 263 0.01 18.94 3.27
C GLN A 263 -1.15 19.12 2.28
N PHE A 264 -1.36 20.34 1.78
CA PHE A 264 -2.40 20.62 0.79
C PHE A 264 -2.22 19.78 -0.49
N VAL A 265 -0.99 19.71 -1.00
CA VAL A 265 -0.66 18.90 -2.18
C VAL A 265 -0.76 17.40 -1.87
N GLU A 266 -0.31 16.95 -0.71
CA GLU A 266 -0.40 15.52 -0.34
C GLU A 266 -1.86 15.05 -0.25
N HIS A 267 -2.74 15.84 0.37
CA HIS A 267 -4.18 15.54 0.44
C HIS A 267 -4.90 15.54 -0.92
N ASP A 268 -4.39 16.26 -1.93
CA ASP A 268 -4.92 16.22 -3.31
C ASP A 268 -4.45 14.95 -4.07
N LEU A 269 -3.25 14.44 -3.73
CA LEU A 269 -2.63 13.32 -4.45
C LEU A 269 -3.01 11.96 -3.87
N VAL A 270 -3.07 11.82 -2.54
CA VAL A 270 -3.21 10.53 -1.89
C VAL A 270 -4.07 10.60 -0.64
N HIS A 271 -4.87 9.54 -0.44
CA HIS A 271 -5.57 9.29 0.80
C HIS A 271 -5.70 7.78 1.02
N THR A 272 -5.23 7.28 2.17
CA THR A 272 -5.40 5.88 2.57
C THR A 272 -6.49 5.80 3.64
N PRO A 273 -7.73 5.40 3.30
CA PRO A 273 -8.79 5.30 4.28
C PRO A 273 -8.50 4.15 5.25
N VAL A 274 -8.78 4.39 6.53
CA VAL A 274 -8.68 3.37 7.58
C VAL A 274 -10.09 2.98 8.03
N SER A 275 -10.56 1.82 7.57
CA SER A 275 -11.77 1.21 8.11
C SER A 275 -11.39 0.30 9.27
N LYS A 276 -11.82 0.65 10.48
CA LYS A 276 -11.99 -0.33 11.54
C LYS A 276 -13.41 -0.83 11.38
N MET A 277 -13.54 -2.08 10.94
CA MET A 277 -14.81 -2.77 10.77
C MET A 277 -15.80 -2.42 11.90
N SER A 278 -16.81 -1.63 11.54
CA SER A 278 -18.05 -1.44 12.27
C SER A 278 -19.10 -0.87 11.31
N GLU A 279 -19.79 -1.77 10.59
CA GLU A 279 -21.19 -1.62 10.15
C GLU A 279 -21.85 -3.00 9.94
#